data_AF-A0A5C7LNC6-F1
#
_entry.id   AF-A0A5C7LNC6-F1
#
_cell.length_a   1.000
_cell.length_b   1.000
_cell.length_c   1.000
_cell.angle_alpha   90.00
_cell.angle_beta   90.00
_cell.angle_gamma   90.00
#
_symmetry.space_group_name_H-M   'P 1'
#
loop_
_entity.id
_entity.type
_entity.pdbx_description
1 polymer ?
#
loop_
_entity_poly.entity_id
_entity_poly.type
_entity_poly.pdbx_seq_one_letter_code
_entity_poly.pdbx_strand_id
1 'polypeptide(L)'
;MATKKKAVKKVEKTTLEGRPGVPKPKKRTRSSILYWSDIEDFVKKKYGKDFRDWAGKYSKFKTDESKEYQDFWHIMCDKCDISNDTTIWLFPQQWMEEENFPEWAKEVCEMLIKEFGSDFQAFVSW
;
A
#
# COMPACT_ATOMS: atom_id res chain seq x y z
N MET A 1 38.10 40.28 -28.36
CA MET A 1 37.35 39.29 -27.54
C MET A 1 35.86 39.55 -27.73
N ALA A 2 35.15 38.68 -28.45
CA ALA A 2 33.75 38.90 -28.83
C ALA A 2 32.83 37.90 -28.10
N THR A 3 31.95 38.42 -27.26
CA THR A 3 31.03 37.68 -26.39
C THR A 3 29.84 37.16 -27.20
N LYS A 4 29.74 35.84 -27.41
CA LYS A 4 28.56 35.21 -28.03
C LYS A 4 27.40 35.16 -27.02
N LYS A 5 26.35 35.95 -27.25
CA LYS A 5 25.07 35.85 -26.53
C LYS A 5 24.33 34.59 -27.00
N LYS A 6 24.14 33.61 -26.11
CA LYS A 6 23.26 32.45 -26.34
C LYS A 6 21.80 32.94 -26.36
N ALA A 7 21.10 32.71 -27.47
CA ALA A 7 19.65 32.87 -27.54
C ALA A 7 18.98 31.73 -26.77
N VAL A 8 18.26 32.08 -25.70
CA VAL A 8 17.40 31.15 -24.95
C VAL A 8 16.13 30.95 -25.77
N LYS A 9 15.91 29.74 -26.31
CA LYS A 9 14.65 29.36 -26.94
C LYS A 9 13.54 29.38 -25.89
N LYS A 10 12.57 30.26 -26.09
CA LYS A 10 11.32 30.34 -25.33
C LYS A 10 10.59 29.01 -25.52
N VAL A 11 10.48 28.20 -24.46
CA VAL A 11 9.67 26.96 -24.49
C VAL A 11 8.21 27.41 -24.44
N GLU A 12 7.54 27.39 -25.59
CA GLU A 12 6.11 27.62 -25.67
C GLU A 12 5.40 26.50 -24.90
N LYS A 13 4.63 26.88 -23.88
CA LYS A 13 3.66 25.99 -23.24
C LYS A 13 2.57 25.70 -24.27
N THR A 14 2.65 24.55 -24.92
CA THR A 14 1.59 24.06 -25.81
C THR A 14 0.39 23.68 -24.96
N THR A 15 -0.53 24.62 -24.74
CA THR A 15 -1.84 24.34 -24.15
C THR A 15 -2.65 23.54 -25.18
N LEU A 16 -2.95 22.28 -24.88
CA LEU A 16 -3.74 21.37 -25.72
C LEU A 16 -5.24 21.70 -25.65
N GLU A 17 -5.64 22.91 -26.00
CA GLU A 17 -7.06 23.26 -26.12
C GLU A 17 -7.42 23.46 -27.59
N GLY A 18 -8.17 22.51 -28.16
CA GLY A 18 -8.87 22.76 -29.43
C GLY A 18 -8.67 21.77 -30.59
N ARG A 19 -8.27 20.51 -30.36
CA ARG A 19 -8.43 19.48 -31.41
C ARG A 19 -9.87 18.96 -31.43
N PRO A 20 -10.68 19.22 -32.48
CA PRO A 20 -12.00 18.61 -32.59
C PRO A 20 -11.83 17.09 -32.75
N GLY A 21 -12.43 16.31 -31.85
CA GLY A 21 -12.44 14.84 -31.92
C GLY A 21 -11.53 14.12 -30.91
N VAL A 22 -10.79 14.82 -30.04
CA VAL A 22 -10.21 14.15 -28.87
C VAL A 22 -11.31 14.05 -27.81
N PRO A 23 -11.84 12.85 -27.49
CA PRO A 23 -12.79 12.72 -26.40
C PRO A 23 -12.16 13.32 -25.14
N LYS A 24 -12.89 14.23 -24.48
CA LYS A 24 -12.46 14.79 -23.20
C LYS A 24 -11.99 13.64 -22.32
N PRO A 25 -10.78 13.70 -21.72
CA PRO A 25 -10.34 12.64 -20.84
C PRO A 25 -11.43 12.42 -19.80
N LYS A 26 -12.05 11.24 -19.81
CA LYS A 26 -13.01 10.87 -18.78
C LYS A 26 -12.25 10.97 -17.47
N LYS A 27 -12.79 11.71 -16.49
CA LYS A 27 -12.31 11.60 -15.11
C LYS A 27 -12.41 10.13 -14.74
N ARG A 28 -11.28 9.41 -14.73
CA ARG A 28 -11.22 8.16 -14.00
C ARG A 28 -11.30 8.60 -12.54
N THR A 29 -12.29 8.12 -11.81
CA THR A 29 -12.21 8.06 -10.35
C THR A 29 -10.98 7.19 -10.06
N ARG A 30 -9.80 7.82 -10.01
CA ARG A 30 -8.60 7.15 -9.57
C ARG A 30 -8.75 7.00 -8.05
N SER A 31 -8.83 5.74 -7.65
CA SER A 31 -8.74 5.19 -6.31
C SER A 31 -9.76 5.71 -5.29
N SER A 32 -10.75 4.87 -4.97
CA SER A 32 -11.08 4.62 -3.57
C SER A 32 -9.79 4.18 -2.89
N ILE A 33 -9.02 5.15 -2.37
CA ILE A 33 -7.81 4.84 -1.60
C ILE A 33 -8.29 3.97 -0.43
N LEU A 34 -7.76 2.75 -0.33
CA LEU A 34 -8.09 1.86 0.78
C LEU A 34 -7.40 2.42 2.02
N TYR A 35 -8.13 2.61 3.11
CA TYR A 35 -7.51 2.92 4.40
C TYR A 35 -7.02 1.62 5.02
N TRP A 36 -5.79 1.60 5.53
CA TRP A 36 -5.24 0.43 6.20
C TRP A 36 -6.10 -0.01 7.38
N SER A 37 -6.64 0.95 8.15
CA SER A 37 -7.61 0.67 9.22
C SER A 37 -8.86 -0.06 8.73
N ASP A 38 -9.36 0.28 7.53
CA ASP A 38 -10.54 -0.36 6.95
C ASP A 38 -10.21 -1.79 6.49
N ILE A 39 -8.98 -2.02 6.02
CA ILE A 39 -8.47 -3.35 5.67
C ILE A 39 -8.37 -4.22 6.93
N GLU A 40 -7.78 -3.71 8.01
CA GLU A 40 -7.69 -4.41 9.30
C GLU A 40 -9.09 -4.79 9.81
N ASP A 41 -10.01 -3.83 9.81
CA ASP A 41 -11.40 -4.04 10.20
C ASP A 41 -12.11 -5.09 9.34
N PHE A 42 -11.91 -5.02 8.03
CA PHE A 42 -12.49 -5.97 7.09
C PHE A 42 -11.99 -7.40 7.37
N VAL A 43 -10.68 -7.57 7.52
CA VAL A 43 -10.10 -8.90 7.76
C VAL A 43 -10.54 -9.45 9.11
N LYS A 44 -10.58 -8.61 10.15
CA LYS A 44 -11.09 -8.99 11.47
C LYS A 44 -12.54 -9.44 11.42
N LYS A 45 -13.40 -8.74 10.68
CA LYS A 45 -14.81 -9.10 10.51
C LYS A 45 -15.01 -10.36 9.68
N LYS A 46 -14.25 -10.53 8.59
CA LYS A 46 -14.43 -11.63 7.64
C LYS A 46 -13.78 -12.94 8.09
N TYR A 47 -12.58 -12.87 8.66
CA TYR A 47 -11.76 -14.04 9.00
C TYR A 47 -11.62 -14.25 10.51
N GLY A 48 -12.05 -13.31 11.35
CA GLY A 48 -11.88 -13.41 12.80
C GLY A 48 -10.42 -13.32 13.24
N LYS A 49 -9.58 -12.67 12.43
CA LYS A 49 -8.12 -12.57 12.63
C LYS A 49 -7.70 -11.13 12.87
N ASP A 50 -6.72 -10.94 13.75
CA ASP A 50 -6.16 -9.63 14.05
C ASP A 50 -4.74 -9.55 13.49
N PHE A 51 -4.45 -8.55 12.66
CA PHE A 51 -3.12 -8.38 12.08
C PHE A 51 -2.06 -8.01 13.11
N ARG A 52 -2.47 -7.38 14.23
CA ARG A 52 -1.55 -7.01 15.31
C ARG A 52 -1.29 -8.12 16.32
N ASP A 53 -2.06 -9.19 16.26
CA ASP A 53 -1.94 -10.36 17.14
C ASP A 53 -2.43 -11.63 16.44
N TRP A 54 -1.72 -12.04 15.39
CA TRP A 54 -2.14 -13.14 14.51
C TRP A 54 -2.27 -14.48 15.25
N ALA A 55 -1.35 -14.75 16.19
CA ALA A 55 -1.35 -15.94 17.03
C ALA A 55 -2.40 -15.89 18.17
N GLY A 56 -2.96 -14.72 18.46
CA GLY A 56 -3.83 -14.50 19.61
C GLY A 56 -3.08 -14.63 20.93
N LYS A 57 -1.83 -14.17 20.99
CA LYS A 57 -1.00 -14.14 22.20
C LYS A 57 -1.61 -13.23 23.26
N TYR A 58 -2.13 -12.08 22.85
CA TYR A 58 -2.69 -11.04 23.71
C TYR A 58 -4.21 -10.96 23.60
N SER A 59 -4.86 -12.14 23.56
CA SER A 59 -6.32 -12.20 23.50
C SER A 59 -6.94 -11.46 24.71
N LYS A 60 -8.09 -10.82 24.49
CA LYS A 60 -8.82 -10.03 25.51
C LYS A 60 -9.06 -10.78 26.84
N PHE A 61 -9.14 -12.10 26.79
CA PHE A 61 -9.49 -12.93 27.94
C PHE A 61 -8.28 -13.54 28.64
N LYS A 62 -7.19 -13.80 27.91
CA LYS A 62 -5.99 -14.43 28.47
C LYS A 62 -4.78 -14.19 27.59
N THR A 63 -3.66 -13.82 28.21
CA THR A 63 -2.35 -13.82 27.55
C THR A 63 -1.78 -15.23 27.57
N ASP A 64 -1.33 -15.73 26.42
CA ASP A 64 -0.72 -17.05 26.27
C ASP A 64 0.77 -16.91 25.94
N GLU A 65 1.62 -16.99 26.96
CA GLU A 65 3.07 -16.82 26.81
C GLU A 65 3.73 -17.92 25.96
N SER A 66 3.06 -19.06 25.77
CA SER A 66 3.57 -20.15 24.94
C SER A 66 3.58 -19.81 23.46
N LYS A 67 2.80 -18.80 23.05
CA LYS A 67 2.71 -18.34 21.66
C LYS A 67 3.73 -17.26 21.37
N GLU A 68 4.30 -17.35 20.17
CA GLU A 68 5.13 -16.28 19.63
C GLU A 68 4.27 -15.06 19.28
N TYR A 69 4.84 -13.87 19.45
CA TYR A 69 4.17 -12.65 19.02
C TYR A 69 4.26 -12.53 17.50
N GLN A 70 3.12 -12.51 16.83
CA GLN A 70 3.01 -12.48 15.38
C GLN A 70 2.22 -11.24 14.97
N ASP A 71 2.95 -10.17 14.64
CA ASP A 71 2.38 -8.88 14.27
C ASP A 71 2.78 -8.53 12.83
N PHE A 72 1.79 -8.54 11.94
CA PHE A 72 1.98 -8.25 10.52
C PHE A 72 2.31 -6.78 10.27
N TRP A 73 1.89 -5.87 11.17
CA TRP A 73 2.19 -4.46 11.06
C TRP A 73 3.70 -4.19 11.08
N HIS A 74 4.44 -4.88 11.95
CA HIS A 74 5.89 -4.75 12.01
C HIS A 74 6.56 -5.21 10.71
N ILE A 75 6.07 -6.29 10.10
CA ILE A 75 6.54 -6.73 8.77
C ILE A 75 6.32 -5.62 7.75
N MET A 76 5.15 -4.97 7.75
CA MET A 76 4.89 -3.86 6.85
C MET A 76 5.79 -2.65 7.08
N CYS A 77 6.05 -2.28 8.33
CA CYS A 77 6.99 -1.21 8.66
C CYS A 77 8.42 -1.50 8.21
N ASP A 78 8.84 -2.77 8.21
CA ASP A 78 10.17 -3.17 7.71
C ASP A 78 10.25 -3.15 6.18
N LYS A 79 9.14 -3.43 5.49
CA LYS A 79 9.07 -3.51 4.02
C LYS A 79 8.79 -2.17 3.34
N CYS A 80 8.09 -1.27 4.03
CA CYS A 80 7.63 0.00 3.50
C CYS A 80 8.16 1.15 4.37
N ASP A 81 8.50 2.28 3.74
CA ASP A 81 8.77 3.51 4.48
C ASP A 81 7.44 4.12 4.94
N ILE A 82 6.97 3.70 6.11
CA ILE A 82 5.68 4.10 6.67
C ILE A 82 5.87 5.28 7.62
N SER A 83 5.32 6.43 7.25
CA SER A 83 5.10 7.57 8.15
C SER A 83 3.60 7.77 8.40
N ASN A 84 3.25 8.59 9.39
CA ASN A 84 1.86 9.01 9.56
C ASN A 84 1.36 9.75 8.31
N ASP A 85 0.07 9.57 7.99
CA ASP A 85 -0.63 10.14 6.84
C ASP A 85 0.07 9.88 5.49
N THR A 86 0.57 8.66 5.29
CA THR A 86 1.27 8.27 4.07
C THR A 86 0.46 7.28 3.22
N THR A 87 0.69 7.29 1.91
CA THR A 87 0.16 6.25 1.01
C THR A 87 1.30 5.32 0.64
N ILE A 88 1.12 4.03 0.92
CA ILE A 88 2.07 2.98 0.57
C ILE A 88 1.55 2.13 -0.58
N TRP A 89 2.49 1.54 -1.31
CA TRP A 89 2.22 0.43 -2.23
C TRP A 89 2.57 -0.88 -1.54
N LEU A 90 1.63 -1.82 -1.56
CA LEU A 90 1.79 -3.16 -1.01
C LEU A 90 2.00 -4.13 -2.16
N PHE A 91 3.00 -5.01 -2.02
CA PHE A 91 3.32 -6.06 -2.99
C PHE A 91 3.37 -7.43 -2.31
N PRO A 92 2.25 -7.95 -1.77
CA PRO A 92 2.28 -9.17 -0.95
C PRO A 92 2.83 -10.37 -1.71
N GLN A 93 2.61 -10.45 -3.03
CA GLN A 93 3.14 -11.52 -3.87
C GLN A 93 4.68 -11.56 -3.83
N GLN A 94 5.34 -10.40 -3.88
CA GLN A 94 6.79 -10.30 -3.85
C GLN A 94 7.35 -10.66 -2.48
N TRP A 95 6.66 -10.29 -1.40
CA TRP A 95 7.12 -10.58 -0.04
C TRP A 95 7.15 -12.08 0.26
N MET A 96 6.19 -12.83 -0.27
CA MET A 96 6.11 -14.29 -0.09
C MET A 96 7.26 -15.06 -0.79
N GLU A 97 7.90 -14.46 -1.78
CA GLU A 97 9.01 -15.06 -2.54
C GLU A 97 10.35 -14.97 -1.80
N GLU A 98 10.43 -14.25 -0.68
CA GLU A 98 11.65 -14.11 0.11
C GLU A 98 11.99 -15.39 0.89
N GLU A 99 13.29 -15.74 0.92
CA GLU A 99 13.82 -17.00 1.45
C GLU A 99 13.49 -17.25 2.94
N ASN A 100 13.20 -16.20 3.71
CA ASN A 100 12.90 -16.29 5.14
C ASN A 100 11.58 -15.61 5.54
N PHE A 101 10.62 -15.52 4.61
CA PHE A 101 9.33 -14.92 4.94
C PHE A 101 8.49 -15.86 5.83
N PRO A 102 8.01 -15.42 7.01
CA PRO A 102 7.29 -16.30 7.94
C PRO A 102 6.05 -16.94 7.32
N GLU A 103 5.82 -18.22 7.54
CA GLU A 103 4.68 -18.97 6.96
C GLU A 103 3.33 -18.34 7.34
N TRP A 104 3.16 -17.94 8.59
CA TRP A 104 1.95 -17.27 9.07
C TRP A 104 1.71 -15.94 8.34
N ALA A 105 2.78 -15.23 7.96
CA ALA A 105 2.69 -13.99 7.21
C ALA A 105 2.37 -14.23 5.73
N LYS A 106 2.74 -15.41 5.18
CA LYS A 106 2.29 -15.85 3.84
C LYS A 106 0.78 -16.01 3.81
N GLU A 107 0.18 -16.63 4.83
CA GLU A 107 -1.29 -16.73 4.93
C GLU A 107 -1.95 -15.34 4.92
N VAL A 108 -1.36 -14.37 5.62
CA VAL A 108 -1.83 -12.97 5.57
C VAL A 108 -1.73 -12.39 4.16
N CYS A 109 -0.59 -12.57 3.49
CA CYS A 109 -0.39 -12.09 2.13
C CYS A 109 -1.37 -12.73 1.15
N GLU A 110 -1.62 -14.04 1.24
CA GLU A 110 -2.60 -14.75 0.41
C GLU A 110 -4.02 -14.20 0.58
N MET A 111 -4.43 -13.91 1.82
CA MET A 111 -5.72 -13.26 2.08
C MET A 111 -5.79 -11.87 1.47
N LEU A 112 -4.73 -11.07 1.63
CA LEU A 112 -4.67 -9.73 1.03
C LEU A 112 -4.74 -9.80 -0.50
N ILE A 113 -4.03 -10.74 -1.12
CA ILE A 113 -4.05 -10.96 -2.57
C ILE A 113 -5.44 -11.36 -3.05
N LYS A 114 -6.10 -12.26 -2.32
CA LYS A 114 -7.43 -12.74 -2.64
C LYS A 114 -8.48 -11.61 -2.64
N GLU A 115 -8.35 -10.67 -1.70
CA GLU A 115 -9.38 -9.64 -1.46
C GLU A 115 -9.09 -8.31 -2.17
N PHE A 116 -7.82 -7.94 -2.28
CA PHE A 116 -7.39 -6.62 -2.79
C PHE A 116 -6.52 -6.71 -4.05
N GLY A 117 -6.09 -7.91 -4.45
CA GLY A 117 -5.25 -8.15 -5.63
C GLY A 117 -3.76 -8.30 -5.30
N SER A 118 -2.97 -8.67 -6.31
CA SER A 118 -1.52 -8.90 -6.20
C SER A 118 -0.71 -7.69 -5.72
N ASP A 119 -1.23 -6.51 -5.97
CA ASP A 119 -0.61 -5.22 -5.69
C ASP A 119 -1.71 -4.17 -5.51
N PHE A 120 -1.61 -3.37 -4.46
CA PHE A 120 -2.60 -2.34 -4.16
C PHE A 120 -2.00 -1.20 -3.34
N GLN A 121 -2.70 -0.06 -3.33
CA GLN A 121 -2.35 1.09 -2.49
C GLN A 121 -3.18 1.10 -1.22
N ALA A 122 -2.54 1.43 -0.10
CA ALA A 122 -3.23 1.71 1.16
C ALA A 122 -2.76 3.06 1.72
N PHE A 123 -3.71 3.85 2.21
CA PHE A 123 -3.43 5.02 3.03
C PHE A 123 -3.37 4.62 4.49
N VAL A 124 -2.36 5.15 5.16
CA VAL A 124 -1.98 4.77 6.51
C VAL A 124 -1.95 6.02 7.37
N SER A 125 -2.73 6.01 8.46
CA SER A 125 -2.88 7.13 9.40
C SER A 125 -3.16 6.57 10.80
N TRP A 126 -2.55 7.15 11.84
CA TRP A 126 -2.75 6.76 13.24
C TRP A 126 -2.52 7.92 14.21
#